data_AF-A0A1Q3ANA0-F1
#
_entry.id   AF-A0A1Q3ANA0-F1
#
_cell.length_a   1.000
_cell.length_b   1.000
_cell.length_c   1.000
_cell.angle_alpha   90.00
_cell.angle_beta   90.00
_cell.angle_gamma   90.00
#
_symmetry.space_group_name_H-M   'P 1'
#
loop_
_entity.id
_entity.type
_entity.pdbx_description
1 polymer ?
#
loop_
_entity_poly.entity_id
_entity_poly.type
_entity_poly.pdbx_seq_one_letter_code
_entity_poly.pdbx_strand_id
1 'polypeptide(L)'
;PFFDGNNYAHWKAKMTIFIQSLDYNLWDLIVDGPNLPTVILENGDVVPKPRNLYDDNDRKKVQINAKAKHIIICAINSNDFNRISSCISAKEIWDRLEVTNEGTNRVKEAKISMLVHEYEMFIMNENEDIKSMFFRFTNIINALQALDKTYSNSEMVRKTLRCLPSKKKFGGKPNKKIHQKGESSKLEEIICFECNKPGHYKSDCPGLKKKDLLKKKKKKAMIAT
;
A
#
# COMPACT_ATOMS: atom_id res chain seq x y z
N PRO A 1 -20.29 -20.97 -1.21
CA PRO A 1 -20.09 -19.93 -0.17
C PRO A 1 -21.32 -19.02 -0.12
N PHE A 2 -21.84 -18.63 1.04
CA PHE A 2 -23.03 -17.77 1.15
C PHE A 2 -22.63 -16.35 1.60
N PHE A 3 -23.29 -15.32 1.04
CA PHE A 3 -23.10 -13.90 1.35
C PHE A 3 -24.26 -13.39 2.20
N ASP A 4 -23.94 -13.07 3.46
CA ASP A 4 -24.88 -12.53 4.44
C ASP A 4 -24.96 -10.99 4.43
N GLY A 5 -24.25 -10.33 3.50
CA GLY A 5 -24.14 -8.87 3.42
C GLY A 5 -22.91 -8.31 4.12
N ASN A 6 -22.15 -9.13 4.86
CA ASN A 6 -20.95 -8.70 5.58
C ASN A 6 -19.66 -9.21 4.91
N ASN A 7 -18.60 -8.41 5.00
CA ASN A 7 -17.25 -8.76 4.55
C ASN A 7 -17.23 -9.30 3.09
N TYR A 8 -17.76 -8.48 2.17
CA TYR A 8 -17.84 -8.81 0.74
C TYR A 8 -16.50 -9.25 0.15
N ALA A 9 -15.39 -8.61 0.53
CA ALA A 9 -14.04 -8.98 0.08
C ALA A 9 -13.71 -10.46 0.37
N HIS A 10 -14.02 -10.95 1.58
CA HIS A 10 -13.82 -12.35 1.95
C HIS A 10 -14.75 -13.29 1.20
N TRP A 11 -16.03 -12.93 1.07
CA TRP A 11 -16.97 -13.72 0.29
C TRP A 11 -16.55 -13.83 -1.17
N LYS A 12 -16.16 -12.70 -1.78
CA LYS A 12 -15.69 -12.61 -3.17
C LYS A 12 -14.51 -13.52 -3.40
N ALA A 13 -13.48 -13.47 -2.55
CA ALA A 13 -12.31 -14.34 -2.63
C ALA A 13 -12.71 -15.83 -2.58
N LYS A 14 -13.58 -16.22 -1.63
CA LYS A 14 -14.08 -17.61 -1.53
C LYS A 14 -14.92 -18.02 -2.74
N MET A 15 -15.76 -17.13 -3.24
CA MET A 15 -16.65 -17.40 -4.35
C MET A 15 -15.88 -17.55 -5.66
N THR A 16 -14.89 -16.70 -5.91
CA THR A 16 -13.99 -16.82 -7.06
C THR A 16 -13.31 -18.18 -7.09
N ILE A 17 -12.69 -18.61 -5.98
CA ILE A 17 -12.05 -19.92 -5.88
C ILE A 17 -13.05 -21.06 -6.11
N PHE A 18 -14.26 -20.95 -5.55
CA PHE A 18 -15.31 -21.96 -5.72
C PHE A 18 -15.78 -22.08 -7.17
N ILE A 19 -15.95 -20.98 -7.90
CA ILE A 19 -16.36 -21.01 -9.30
C ILE A 19 -15.24 -21.58 -10.17
N GLN A 20 -14.00 -21.13 -9.94
CA GLN A 20 -12.81 -21.63 -10.65
C GLN A 20 -12.60 -23.14 -10.45
N SER A 21 -12.89 -23.66 -9.26
CA SER A 21 -12.76 -25.11 -8.99
C SER A 21 -13.87 -25.95 -9.62
N LEU A 22 -15.03 -25.35 -9.94
CA LEU A 22 -16.11 -26.04 -10.65
C LEU A 22 -15.84 -26.16 -12.15
N ASP A 23 -15.46 -25.05 -12.78
CA ASP A 23 -15.09 -24.97 -14.20
C ASP A 23 -14.51 -23.58 -14.46
N TYR A 24 -13.25 -23.51 -14.91
CA TYR A 24 -12.59 -22.23 -15.15
C TYR A 24 -13.29 -21.42 -16.26
N ASN A 25 -13.95 -22.08 -17.21
CA ASN A 25 -14.73 -21.39 -18.26
C ASN A 25 -15.93 -20.63 -17.68
N LEU A 26 -16.45 -21.01 -16.50
CA LEU A 26 -17.47 -20.22 -15.80
C LEU A 26 -16.89 -18.91 -15.29
N TRP A 27 -15.65 -18.94 -14.79
CA TRP A 27 -14.97 -17.75 -14.29
C TRP A 27 -14.62 -16.79 -15.43
N ASP A 28 -14.04 -17.29 -16.52
CA ASP A 28 -13.75 -16.49 -17.71
C ASP A 28 -15.02 -15.82 -18.25
N LEU A 29 -16.15 -16.55 -18.28
CA LEU A 29 -17.43 -16.01 -18.70
C LEU A 29 -17.93 -14.87 -17.80
N ILE A 30 -17.72 -14.96 -16.48
CA ILE A 30 -18.11 -13.93 -15.52
C ILE A 30 -17.22 -12.69 -15.68
N VAL A 31 -15.92 -12.87 -15.86
CA VAL A 31 -14.96 -11.76 -15.93
C VAL A 31 -14.97 -11.08 -17.29
N ASP A 32 -14.89 -11.83 -18.38
CA ASP A 32 -14.77 -11.26 -19.73
C ASP A 32 -16.15 -10.89 -20.28
N GLY A 33 -17.16 -11.67 -19.92
CA GLY A 33 -18.56 -11.46 -20.31
C GLY A 33 -19.03 -12.53 -21.29
N PRO A 34 -20.30 -12.95 -21.18
CA PRO A 34 -20.76 -14.17 -21.85
C PRO A 34 -20.78 -14.18 -23.38
N ASN A 35 -20.34 -13.12 -24.08
CA ASN A 35 -20.46 -12.98 -25.54
C ASN A 35 -21.79 -13.57 -26.01
N LEU A 36 -22.89 -13.14 -25.36
CA LEU A 36 -24.21 -13.73 -25.55
C LEU A 36 -24.54 -13.68 -27.03
N PRO A 37 -25.26 -14.70 -27.56
CA PRO A 37 -25.61 -14.74 -28.96
C PRO A 37 -26.31 -13.45 -29.40
N THR A 38 -25.71 -12.75 -30.35
CA THR A 38 -26.24 -11.50 -30.93
C THR A 38 -26.27 -11.61 -32.44
N VAL A 39 -27.13 -10.81 -33.06
CA VAL A 39 -27.19 -10.62 -34.52
C VAL A 39 -27.05 -9.13 -34.83
N ILE A 40 -26.35 -8.83 -35.90
CA ILE A 40 -26.23 -7.48 -36.45
C ILE A 40 -27.34 -7.32 -37.46
N LEU A 41 -28.21 -6.34 -37.24
CA LEU A 41 -29.30 -6.00 -38.16
C LEU A 41 -28.75 -5.20 -39.36
N GLU A 42 -29.55 -5.10 -40.43
CA GLU A 42 -29.15 -4.37 -41.65
C GLU A 42 -28.84 -2.88 -41.40
N ASN A 43 -29.44 -2.30 -40.35
CA ASN A 43 -29.19 -0.93 -39.91
C ASN A 43 -27.92 -0.78 -39.03
N GLY A 44 -27.19 -1.87 -38.76
CA GLY A 44 -25.99 -1.91 -37.92
C GLY A 44 -26.23 -2.16 -36.44
N ASP A 45 -27.49 -2.26 -35.99
CA ASP A 45 -27.81 -2.49 -34.59
C ASP A 45 -27.48 -3.92 -34.14
N VAL A 46 -26.90 -4.06 -32.95
CA VAL A 46 -26.61 -5.35 -32.32
C VAL A 46 -27.75 -5.71 -31.38
N VAL A 47 -28.52 -6.75 -31.72
CA VAL A 47 -29.63 -7.23 -30.90
C VAL A 47 -29.42 -8.67 -30.44
N PRO A 48 -30.03 -9.12 -29.33
CA PRO A 48 -29.99 -10.51 -28.92
C PRO A 48 -30.51 -11.43 -30.04
N LYS A 49 -29.75 -12.48 -30.35
CA LYS A 49 -30.15 -13.46 -31.34
C LYS A 49 -31.45 -14.16 -30.87
N PRO A 50 -32.46 -14.31 -31.75
CA PRO A 50 -33.65 -15.10 -31.42
C PRO A 50 -33.31 -16.56 -31.09
N ARG A 51 -33.95 -17.12 -30.05
CA ARG A 51 -33.65 -18.49 -29.54
C ARG A 51 -33.82 -19.60 -30.57
N ASN A 52 -34.73 -19.42 -31.53
CA ASN A 52 -34.97 -20.36 -32.63
C ASN A 52 -33.80 -20.43 -33.62
N LEU A 53 -32.92 -19.43 -33.64
CA LEU A 53 -31.75 -19.36 -34.52
C LEU A 53 -30.44 -19.78 -33.81
N TYR A 54 -30.53 -20.30 -32.58
CA TYR A 54 -29.35 -20.73 -31.84
C TYR A 54 -28.74 -22.00 -32.42
N ASP A 55 -27.45 -21.91 -32.74
CA ASP A 55 -26.61 -23.08 -32.99
C ASP A 55 -26.16 -23.73 -31.66
N ASP A 56 -25.41 -24.83 -31.75
CA ASP A 56 -24.95 -25.56 -30.57
C ASP A 56 -23.99 -24.74 -29.69
N ASN A 57 -23.21 -23.86 -30.30
CA ASN A 57 -22.27 -22.99 -29.59
C ASN A 57 -23.02 -21.89 -28.82
N ASP A 58 -24.04 -21.29 -29.42
CA ASP A 58 -24.95 -20.33 -28.80
C ASP A 58 -25.62 -20.93 -27.56
N ARG A 59 -26.15 -22.16 -27.70
CA ARG A 59 -26.78 -22.89 -26.59
C ARG A 59 -25.78 -23.15 -25.46
N LYS A 60 -24.55 -23.57 -25.80
CA LYS A 60 -23.48 -23.80 -24.81
C LYS A 60 -23.16 -22.52 -24.02
N LYS A 61 -22.99 -21.38 -24.69
CA LYS A 61 -22.73 -20.09 -24.01
C LYS A 61 -23.87 -19.69 -23.07
N VAL A 62 -25.11 -19.78 -23.55
CA VAL A 62 -26.30 -19.43 -22.74
C VAL A 62 -26.43 -20.36 -21.53
N GLN A 63 -26.14 -21.65 -21.69
CA GLN A 63 -26.17 -22.63 -20.61
C GLN A 63 -25.10 -22.35 -19.54
N ILE A 64 -23.85 -22.06 -19.95
CA ILE A 64 -22.78 -21.70 -19.01
C ILE A 64 -23.13 -20.42 -18.26
N ASN A 65 -23.63 -19.39 -18.96
CA ASN A 65 -24.11 -18.17 -18.32
C ASN A 65 -25.25 -18.44 -17.32
N ALA A 66 -26.24 -19.26 -17.69
CA ALA A 66 -27.32 -19.63 -16.78
C ALA A 66 -26.81 -20.37 -15.53
N LYS A 67 -25.84 -21.28 -15.70
CA LYS A 67 -25.19 -21.98 -14.58
C LYS A 67 -24.44 -21.00 -13.66
N ALA A 68 -23.67 -20.07 -14.23
CA ALA A 68 -22.98 -19.03 -13.48
C ALA A 68 -23.96 -18.13 -12.69
N LYS A 69 -25.05 -17.67 -13.34
CA LYS A 69 -26.11 -16.89 -12.67
C LYS A 69 -26.70 -17.67 -11.49
N HIS A 70 -27.02 -18.94 -11.70
CA HIS A 70 -27.59 -19.78 -10.66
C HIS A 70 -26.67 -19.92 -9.45
N ILE A 71 -25.38 -20.18 -9.68
CA ILE A 71 -24.37 -20.28 -8.60
C ILE A 71 -24.34 -18.99 -7.76
N ILE A 72 -24.30 -17.82 -8.42
CA ILE A 72 -24.22 -16.54 -7.70
C ILE A 72 -25.52 -16.23 -6.96
N ILE A 73 -26.68 -16.41 -7.61
CA ILE A 73 -27.99 -16.12 -7.01
C ILE A 73 -28.24 -16.99 -5.77
N CYS A 74 -27.90 -18.28 -5.81
CA CYS A 74 -28.03 -19.17 -4.66
C CYS A 74 -27.05 -18.86 -3.52
N ALA A 75 -26.05 -18.01 -3.79
CA ALA A 75 -25.00 -17.67 -2.85
C ALA A 75 -25.19 -16.31 -2.17
N ILE A 76 -26.29 -15.59 -2.42
CA ILE A 76 -26.53 -14.26 -1.85
C ILE A 76 -27.86 -14.22 -1.08
N ASN A 77 -27.96 -13.28 -0.15
CA ASN A 77 -29.20 -13.02 0.58
C ASN A 77 -30.25 -12.30 -0.29
N SER A 78 -31.50 -12.23 0.21
CA SER A 78 -32.62 -11.63 -0.51
C SER A 78 -32.47 -10.13 -0.79
N ASN A 79 -31.79 -9.38 0.09
CA ASN A 79 -31.58 -7.95 -0.11
C ASN A 79 -30.63 -7.68 -1.28
N ASP A 80 -29.53 -8.43 -1.37
CA ASP A 80 -28.61 -8.37 -2.50
C ASP A 80 -29.27 -8.90 -3.78
N PHE A 81 -30.08 -9.96 -3.69
CA PHE A 81 -30.84 -10.48 -4.84
C PHE A 81 -31.72 -9.41 -5.48
N ASN A 82 -32.46 -8.63 -4.68
CA ASN A 82 -33.33 -7.57 -5.19
C ASN A 82 -32.55 -6.56 -6.05
N ARG A 83 -31.29 -6.26 -5.69
CA ARG A 83 -30.43 -5.29 -6.39
C ARG A 83 -29.90 -5.80 -7.73
N ILE A 84 -29.80 -7.10 -7.91
CA ILE A 84 -29.28 -7.76 -9.12
C ILE A 84 -30.37 -8.44 -9.96
N SER A 85 -31.62 -8.42 -9.50
CA SER A 85 -32.73 -9.17 -10.09
C SER A 85 -33.00 -8.86 -11.56
N SER A 86 -32.69 -7.64 -12.01
CA SER A 86 -32.83 -7.21 -13.40
C SER A 86 -31.64 -7.55 -14.30
N CYS A 87 -30.53 -8.05 -13.75
CA CYS A 87 -29.32 -8.31 -14.51
C CYS A 87 -29.48 -9.49 -15.48
N ILE A 88 -29.05 -9.28 -16.71
CA ILE A 88 -29.27 -10.19 -17.83
C ILE A 88 -28.21 -11.31 -17.83
N SER A 89 -26.97 -10.97 -17.46
CA SER A 89 -25.82 -11.88 -17.47
C SER A 89 -25.20 -12.13 -16.09
N ALA A 90 -24.44 -13.22 -15.96
CA ALA A 90 -23.66 -13.50 -14.75
C ALA A 90 -22.58 -12.42 -14.51
N LYS A 91 -21.97 -11.90 -15.58
CA LYS A 91 -21.06 -10.76 -15.52
C LYS A 91 -21.73 -9.53 -14.92
N GLU A 92 -22.90 -9.15 -15.45
CA GLU A 92 -23.62 -7.98 -14.95
C GLU A 92 -24.02 -8.13 -13.48
N ILE A 93 -24.42 -9.34 -13.06
CA ILE A 93 -24.64 -9.64 -11.64
C ILE A 93 -23.36 -9.41 -10.83
N TRP A 94 -22.24 -9.96 -11.26
CA TRP A 94 -20.96 -9.88 -10.56
C TRP A 94 -20.48 -8.43 -10.45
N ASP A 95 -20.48 -7.69 -11.55
CA ASP A 95 -20.12 -6.26 -11.61
C ASP A 95 -21.04 -5.42 -10.72
N ARG A 96 -22.35 -5.72 -10.70
CA ARG A 96 -23.32 -5.01 -9.84
C ARG A 96 -23.05 -5.28 -8.36
N LEU A 97 -22.74 -6.52 -7.98
CA LEU A 97 -22.38 -6.87 -6.60
C LEU A 97 -21.09 -6.16 -6.18
N GLU A 98 -20.10 -6.10 -7.07
CA GLU A 98 -18.83 -5.40 -6.81
C GLU A 98 -19.06 -3.91 -6.59
N VAL A 99 -19.77 -3.24 -7.50
CA VAL A 99 -20.11 -1.82 -7.38
C VAL A 99 -20.91 -1.51 -6.12
N THR A 100 -21.84 -2.40 -5.76
CA THR A 100 -22.71 -2.21 -4.59
C THR A 100 -21.95 -2.32 -3.27
N ASN A 101 -20.99 -3.24 -3.19
CA ASN A 101 -20.33 -3.60 -1.94
C ASN A 101 -18.95 -2.96 -1.77
N GLU A 102 -18.23 -2.72 -2.86
CA GLU A 102 -16.90 -2.06 -2.85
C GLU A 102 -16.96 -0.59 -3.30
N GLY A 103 -18.10 -0.14 -3.83
CA GLY A 103 -18.26 1.16 -4.49
C GLY A 103 -17.83 1.13 -5.96
N THR A 104 -18.24 2.13 -6.74
CA THR A 104 -17.79 2.25 -8.14
C THR A 104 -16.30 2.57 -8.20
N ASN A 105 -15.64 2.16 -9.30
CA ASN A 105 -14.27 2.62 -9.60
C ASN A 105 -14.15 4.14 -9.55
N ARG A 106 -15.18 4.90 -9.96
CA ARG A 106 -15.18 6.37 -9.86
C ARG A 106 -15.11 6.88 -8.42
N VAL A 107 -15.79 6.22 -7.48
CA VAL A 107 -15.74 6.59 -6.05
C VAL A 107 -14.39 6.18 -5.45
N LYS A 108 -13.86 5.01 -5.81
CA LYS A 108 -12.51 4.59 -5.41
C LYS A 108 -11.45 5.59 -5.92
N GLU A 109 -11.49 5.94 -7.21
CA GLU A 109 -10.60 6.93 -7.83
C GLU A 109 -10.76 8.33 -7.21
N ALA A 110 -11.99 8.78 -6.95
CA ALA A 110 -12.21 10.05 -6.26
C ALA A 110 -11.60 10.05 -4.85
N LYS A 111 -11.75 8.94 -4.10
CA LYS A 111 -11.17 8.80 -2.76
C LYS A 111 -9.64 8.72 -2.81
N ILE A 112 -9.06 8.00 -3.78
CA ILE A 112 -7.62 8.00 -4.03
C ILE A 112 -7.14 9.41 -4.33
N SER A 113 -7.81 10.13 -5.25
CA SER A 113 -7.46 11.50 -5.63
C SER A 113 -7.49 12.46 -4.44
N MET A 114 -8.54 12.39 -3.61
CA MET A 114 -8.64 13.19 -2.38
C MET A 114 -7.50 12.87 -1.39
N LEU A 115 -7.19 11.60 -1.16
CA LEU A 115 -6.12 11.18 -0.25
C LEU A 115 -4.73 11.52 -0.81
N VAL A 116 -4.51 11.40 -2.12
CA VAL A 116 -3.28 11.82 -2.79
C VAL A 116 -3.10 13.33 -2.64
N HIS A 117 -4.16 14.12 -2.83
CA HIS A 117 -4.11 15.56 -2.60
C HIS A 117 -3.79 15.89 -1.14
N GLU A 118 -4.43 15.20 -0.17
CA GLU A 118 -4.14 15.36 1.26
C GLU A 118 -2.67 15.00 1.57
N TYR A 119 -2.17 13.91 0.99
CA TYR A 119 -0.76 13.53 1.08
C TYR A 119 0.14 14.62 0.49
N GLU A 120 -0.12 15.11 -0.72
CA GLU A 120 0.70 16.12 -1.39
C GLU A 120 0.72 17.46 -0.64
N MET A 121 -0.42 17.87 -0.11
CA MET A 121 -0.57 19.10 0.69
C MET A 121 -0.15 18.93 2.15
N PHE A 122 0.15 17.71 2.59
CA PHE A 122 0.51 17.43 3.98
C PHE A 122 1.70 18.28 4.42
N ILE A 123 1.51 19.02 5.51
CA ILE A 123 2.53 19.78 6.24
C ILE A 123 2.29 19.61 7.74
N MET A 124 3.35 19.73 8.53
CA MET A 124 3.24 19.74 9.99
C MET A 124 2.57 21.04 10.43
N ASN A 125 1.57 20.95 11.32
CA ASN A 125 0.89 22.13 11.83
C ASN A 125 1.76 22.88 12.86
N GLU A 126 1.51 24.18 13.08
CA GLU A 126 2.38 25.04 13.91
C GLU A 126 2.50 24.61 15.38
N ASN A 127 1.45 23.98 15.92
CA ASN A 127 1.35 23.54 17.32
C ASN A 127 1.23 22.01 17.46
N GLU A 128 1.47 21.27 16.37
CA GLU A 128 1.46 19.82 16.37
C GLU A 128 2.84 19.31 16.80
N ASP A 129 2.91 18.26 17.61
CA ASP A 129 4.17 17.58 17.90
C ASP A 129 4.50 16.56 16.81
N ILE A 130 5.77 16.16 16.72
CA ILE A 130 6.25 15.25 15.67
C ILE A 130 5.48 13.92 15.68
N LYS A 131 5.13 13.36 16.86
CA LYS A 131 4.40 12.08 16.93
C LYS A 131 3.00 12.23 16.37
N SER A 132 2.30 13.30 16.75
CA SER A 132 0.96 13.60 16.22
C SER A 132 0.98 13.78 14.70
N MET A 133 1.98 14.50 14.17
CA MET A 133 2.18 14.64 12.73
C MET A 133 2.39 13.29 12.04
N PHE A 134 3.27 12.45 12.57
CA PHE A 134 3.49 11.12 12.01
C PHE A 134 2.24 10.24 12.06
N PHE A 135 1.42 10.36 13.10
CA PHE A 135 0.17 9.63 13.20
C PHE A 135 -0.81 10.03 12.07
N ARG A 136 -1.01 11.32 11.83
CA ARG A 136 -1.85 11.79 10.71
C ARG A 136 -1.30 11.34 9.36
N PHE A 137 0.01 11.45 9.16
CA PHE A 137 0.67 11.00 7.94
C PHE A 137 0.46 9.49 7.70
N THR A 138 0.62 8.69 8.75
CA THR A 138 0.44 7.23 8.68
C THR A 138 -1.01 6.86 8.36
N ASN A 139 -1.99 7.59 8.89
CA ASN A 139 -3.39 7.38 8.56
C ASN A 139 -3.68 7.58 7.06
N ILE A 140 -3.10 8.62 6.46
CA ILE A 140 -3.23 8.88 5.01
C ILE A 140 -2.60 7.74 4.20
N ILE A 141 -1.38 7.32 4.57
CA ILE A 141 -0.69 6.21 3.90
C ILE A 141 -1.47 4.90 4.00
N ASN A 142 -1.97 4.56 5.19
CA ASN A 142 -2.75 3.34 5.40
C ASN A 142 -4.05 3.36 4.60
N ALA A 143 -4.73 4.51 4.53
CA ALA A 143 -5.94 4.67 3.73
C ALA A 143 -5.66 4.52 2.22
N LEU A 144 -4.53 5.02 1.73
CA LEU A 144 -4.09 4.85 0.35
C LEU A 144 -3.71 3.38 0.05
N GLN A 145 -3.01 2.72 0.97
CA GLN A 145 -2.63 1.32 0.84
C GLN A 145 -3.84 0.39 0.81
N ALA A 146 -4.90 0.70 1.57
CA ALA A 146 -6.17 -0.03 1.53
C ALA A 146 -6.93 0.11 0.19
N LEU A 147 -6.52 1.05 -0.67
CA LEU A 147 -7.03 1.28 -2.01
C LEU A 147 -5.99 0.91 -3.09
N ASP A 148 -5.05 0.02 -2.75
CA ASP A 148 -3.97 -0.45 -3.62
C ASP A 148 -3.01 0.64 -4.13
N LYS A 149 -3.04 1.84 -3.54
CA LYS A 149 -2.09 2.93 -3.82
C LYS A 149 -0.98 2.94 -2.76
N THR A 150 0.19 2.44 -3.11
CA THR A 150 1.32 2.33 -2.18
C THR A 150 2.43 3.35 -2.47
N TYR A 151 3.17 3.71 -1.42
CA TYR A 151 4.39 4.52 -1.52
C TYR A 151 5.55 3.74 -0.89
N SER A 152 6.72 3.80 -1.51
CA SER A 152 7.92 3.18 -0.94
C SER A 152 8.35 3.90 0.34
N ASN A 153 9.05 3.19 1.22
CA ASN A 153 9.67 3.77 2.42
C ASN A 153 10.52 5.01 2.08
N SER A 154 11.22 4.98 0.94
CA SER A 154 12.07 6.09 0.49
C SER A 154 11.25 7.35 0.15
N GLU A 155 10.07 7.19 -0.45
CA GLU A 155 9.16 8.29 -0.78
C GLU A 155 8.52 8.87 0.46
N MET A 156 8.07 8.00 1.37
CA MET A 156 7.50 8.41 2.65
C MET A 156 8.50 9.22 3.48
N VAL A 157 9.74 8.73 3.63
CA VAL A 157 10.80 9.45 4.36
C VAL A 157 11.09 10.81 3.72
N ARG A 158 11.24 10.85 2.38
CA ARG A 158 11.45 12.12 1.65
C ARG A 158 10.28 13.09 1.81
N LYS A 159 9.06 12.59 1.93
CA LYS A 159 7.88 13.42 2.14
C LYS A 159 7.86 13.95 3.56
N THR A 160 7.99 13.10 4.58
CA THR A 160 8.04 13.52 5.99
C THR A 160 9.10 14.59 6.22
N LEU A 161 10.31 14.42 5.69
CA LEU A 161 11.39 15.42 5.84
C LEU A 161 11.04 16.78 5.23
N ARG A 162 10.25 16.81 4.14
CA ARG A 162 9.77 18.05 3.51
C ARG A 162 8.62 18.71 4.27
N CYS A 163 7.85 17.94 5.03
CA CYS A 163 6.71 18.41 5.80
C CYS A 163 7.09 19.01 7.16
N LEU A 164 8.32 18.76 7.63
CA LEU A 164 8.82 19.33 8.88
C LEU A 164 9.03 20.85 8.76
N PRO A 165 8.81 21.63 9.83
CA PRO A 165 9.06 23.06 9.82
C PRO A 165 10.50 23.35 9.44
N SER A 166 10.70 24.21 8.43
CA SER A 166 12.04 24.71 8.08
C SER A 166 12.71 25.28 9.32
N LYS A 167 14.00 24.97 9.52
CA LYS A 167 14.79 25.20 10.74
C LYS A 167 15.02 26.69 11.09
N LYS A 168 13.98 27.51 11.23
CA LYS A 168 14.05 28.80 11.95
C LYS A 168 13.63 28.69 13.42
N LYS A 169 13.01 27.57 13.84
CA LYS A 169 12.62 27.30 15.24
C LYS A 169 13.49 26.26 15.96
N PHE A 170 14.51 25.69 15.31
CA PHE A 170 15.61 25.03 16.03
C PHE A 170 16.61 26.08 16.56
N GLY A 171 16.09 27.11 17.22
CA GLY A 171 16.86 28.01 18.06
C GLY A 171 17.24 27.24 19.32
N GLY A 172 18.22 26.35 19.19
CA GLY A 172 18.95 25.87 20.34
C GLY A 172 19.44 27.10 21.08
N LYS A 173 18.93 27.31 22.31
CA LYS A 173 19.48 28.32 23.21
C LYS A 173 20.99 28.09 23.24
N PRO A 174 21.85 29.08 22.95
CA PRO A 174 23.26 28.92 23.26
C PRO A 174 23.33 28.71 24.76
N ASN A 175 23.94 27.60 25.18
CA ASN A 175 24.23 27.32 26.59
C ASN A 175 25.00 28.53 27.14
N LYS A 176 24.31 29.43 27.84
CA LYS A 176 24.95 30.42 28.70
C LYS A 176 25.63 29.60 29.79
N LYS A 177 26.95 29.45 29.66
CA LYS A 177 27.82 29.04 30.76
C LYS A 177 27.63 30.06 31.89
N ILE A 178 26.76 29.74 32.84
CA ILE A 178 26.73 30.41 34.13
C ILE A 178 27.92 29.87 34.90
N HIS A 179 28.93 30.72 35.03
CA HIS A 179 30.03 30.54 35.96
C HIS A 179 29.50 30.93 37.34
N GLN A 180 29.36 29.97 38.26
CA GLN A 180 29.34 30.27 39.69
C GLN A 180 30.25 29.27 40.42
N LYS A 181 31.16 29.86 41.21
CA LYS A 181 32.15 29.25 42.10
C LYS A 181 31.47 28.44 43.21
N GLY A 182 32.08 27.32 43.60
CA GLY A 182 31.92 26.75 44.94
C GLY A 182 32.02 25.23 45.02
N GLU A 183 33.10 24.75 45.66
CA GLU A 183 33.25 23.46 46.35
C GLU A 183 33.49 22.16 45.56
N SER A 184 34.79 21.92 45.31
CA SER A 184 35.59 20.71 45.58
C SER A 184 34.90 19.32 45.52
N SER A 185 35.14 18.59 44.44
CA SER A 185 35.72 17.23 44.51
C SER A 185 36.18 16.71 43.13
N LYS A 186 37.51 16.59 42.98
CA LYS A 186 38.28 15.75 42.03
C LYS A 186 37.88 15.77 40.54
N LEU A 187 38.60 16.56 39.73
CA LEU A 187 38.72 16.29 38.29
C LEU A 187 39.48 14.97 38.12
N GLU A 188 38.78 13.89 37.75
CA GLU A 188 39.44 12.74 37.14
C GLU A 188 39.99 13.20 35.78
N GLU A 189 41.32 13.23 35.67
CA GLU A 189 41.99 13.47 34.39
C GLU A 189 41.46 12.47 33.36
N ILE A 190 41.04 12.93 32.18
CA ILE A 190 40.64 12.03 31.08
C ILE A 190 41.85 11.17 30.70
N ILE A 191 41.81 9.89 31.06
CA ILE A 191 42.85 8.91 30.73
C ILE A 191 42.50 8.24 29.41
N CYS A 192 43.42 8.31 28.45
CA CYS A 192 43.28 7.66 27.16
C CYS A 192 43.33 6.13 27.31
N PHE A 193 42.22 5.44 27.05
CA PHE A 193 42.11 3.97 27.13
C PHE A 193 43.08 3.16 26.25
N GLU A 194 43.79 3.79 25.29
CA GLU A 194 44.78 3.10 24.44
C GLU A 194 46.23 3.22 24.94
N CYS A 195 46.57 4.29 25.67
CA CYS A 195 47.95 4.51 26.16
C CYS A 195 48.03 4.75 27.66
N ASN A 196 46.89 4.76 28.34
CA ASN A 196 46.71 5.01 29.76
C ASN A 196 47.35 6.33 30.24
N LYS A 197 47.46 7.34 29.36
CA LYS A 197 47.97 8.67 29.68
C LYS A 197 46.83 9.68 29.79
N PRO A 198 46.91 10.64 30.72
CA PRO A 198 45.90 11.67 30.89
C PRO A 198 45.91 12.69 29.74
N GLY A 199 44.83 13.47 29.63
CA GLY A 199 44.75 14.70 28.83
C GLY A 199 44.28 14.55 27.39
N HIS A 200 43.89 13.36 26.92
CA HIS A 200 43.35 13.18 25.56
C HIS A 200 42.45 11.94 25.42
N TYR A 201 41.56 11.96 24.43
CA TYR A 201 40.69 10.82 24.10
C TYR A 201 41.41 9.81 23.19
N LYS A 202 40.85 8.61 23.08
CA LYS A 202 41.37 7.53 22.21
C LYS A 202 41.56 7.98 20.76
N SER A 203 40.68 8.82 20.22
CA SER A 203 40.76 9.40 18.87
C SER A 203 42.07 10.15 18.60
N ASP A 204 42.62 10.80 19.62
CA ASP A 204 43.74 11.71 19.50
C ASP A 204 45.05 11.10 20.04
N CYS A 205 45.03 9.78 20.32
CA CYS A 205 46.16 9.09 20.91
C CYS A 205 47.38 9.10 19.98
N PRO A 206 48.52 9.67 20.42
CA PRO A 206 49.76 9.63 19.63
C PRO A 206 50.26 8.21 19.35
N GLY A 207 49.89 7.25 20.22
CA GLY A 207 50.23 5.83 20.08
C GLY A 207 49.54 5.13 18.89
N LEU A 208 48.29 5.51 18.59
CA LEU A 208 47.56 4.97 17.43
C LEU A 208 48.20 5.41 16.11
N LYS A 209 48.60 6.69 16.00
CA LYS A 209 49.30 7.22 14.83
C LYS A 209 50.63 6.50 14.55
N LYS A 210 51.38 6.11 15.60
CA LYS A 210 52.61 5.32 15.45
C LYS A 210 52.35 3.87 15.00
N LYS A 211 51.31 3.21 15.53
CA LYS A 211 50.92 1.83 15.11
C LYS A 211 50.52 1.78 13.64
N ASP A 212 49.80 2.80 13.14
CA ASP A 212 49.40 2.89 11.74
C ASP A 212 50.59 3.12 10.79
N LEU A 213 51.58 3.91 11.22
CA LEU A 213 52.81 4.12 10.46
C LEU A 213 53.66 2.84 10.38
N LEU A 214 53.74 2.05 11.46
CA LEU A 214 54.44 0.76 11.49
C LEU A 214 53.73 -0.31 10.64
N LYS A 215 52.39 -0.36 10.66
CA LYS A 215 51.61 -1.22 9.74
C LYS A 215 51.84 -0.83 8.28
N LYS A 216 51.86 0.46 7.95
CA LYS A 216 52.18 0.93 6.59
C LYS A 216 53.61 0.56 6.17
N LYS A 217 54.61 0.65 7.06
CA LYS A 217 55.99 0.24 6.76
C LYS A 217 56.13 -1.27 6.57
N LYS A 218 55.51 -2.11 7.40
CA LYS A 218 55.52 -3.58 7.22
C LYS A 218 54.82 -4.02 5.93
N LYS A 219 53.71 -3.37 5.55
CA LYS A 219 53.01 -3.65 4.29
C LYS A 219 53.86 -3.31 3.06
N LYS A 220 54.70 -2.26 3.13
CA LYS A 220 55.64 -1.92 2.06
C LYS A 220 56.81 -2.89 1.95
N ALA A 221 57.30 -3.44 3.07
CA ALA A 221 58.39 -4.42 3.07
C ALA A 221 57.97 -5.79 2.49
N MET A 222 56.71 -6.21 2.70
CA MET A 222 56.17 -7.47 2.14
C MET A 222 55.90 -7.43 0.63
N ILE A 223 55.92 -6.25 0.00
CA ILE A 223 55.71 -6.08 -1.45
C ILE A 223 57.05 -6.04 -2.21
N ALA A 224 58.18 -6.00 -1.48
CA ALA A 224 59.52 -5.85 -2.04
C ALA A 224 60.38 -7.14 -1.93
N THR A 225 59.76 -8.31 -1.86
CA THR A 225 60.39 -9.65 -1.94
C THR A 225 59.64 -10.45 -2.98
#